data_AF-A0A944D115-F1
#
_entry.id   AF-A0A944D115-F1
#
_cell.length_a   1.000
_cell.length_b   1.000
_cell.length_c   1.000
_cell.angle_alpha   90.00
_cell.angle_beta   90.00
_cell.angle_gamma   90.00
#
_symmetry.space_group_name_H-M   'P 1'
#
loop_
_entity.id
_entity.type
_entity.pdbx_description
1 polymer ?
#
loop_
_entity_poly.entity_id
_entity_poly.type
_entity_poly.pdbx_seq_one_letter_code
_entity_poly.pdbx_strand_id
1 'polypeptide(L)'
;LLNREYVAIKNRQFEPTRLGEVIVDTLVNRFAIMETKYTSEMEAKLDAVAQGKMTYLEVVSQYDNELDIELNHFKDASIKPFGNDKTYPCSKCEDGKLQRKKGKFGYFWSCSNYENGCKCLHFDNNGEIGEIKKEQPVDTTYGCPSCKNGYLQRKKSKKGKWWWGCSEFKNGCKYMTYDKAGQPINKTEI
;
A
#
# COMPACT_ATOMS: atom_id res chain seq x y z
N LEU A 1 12.13 1.33 16.96
CA LEU A 1 12.76 1.23 15.62
C LEU A 1 12.22 0.07 14.80
N LEU A 2 12.23 -1.18 15.33
CA LEU A 2 11.72 -2.37 14.62
C LEU A 2 10.21 -2.34 14.34
N ASN A 3 9.38 -2.03 15.34
CA ASN A 3 7.91 -1.97 15.18
C ASN A 3 7.43 -0.89 14.21
N ARG A 4 8.27 0.12 13.94
CA ARG A 4 7.99 1.19 12.98
C ARG A 4 8.58 0.89 11.60
N GLU A 5 9.21 -0.26 11.43
CA GLU A 5 9.86 -0.70 10.19
C GLU A 5 10.98 0.23 9.70
N TYR A 6 11.62 0.99 10.59
CA TYR A 6 12.74 1.88 10.22
C TYR A 6 14.06 1.11 10.05
N VAL A 7 14.16 -0.02 10.75
CA VAL A 7 15.33 -0.90 10.77
C VAL A 7 14.81 -2.35 10.77
N ALA A 8 15.53 -3.25 10.11
CA ALA A 8 15.29 -4.69 10.12
C ALA A 8 16.49 -5.40 10.77
N ILE A 9 16.27 -6.61 11.30
CA ILE A 9 17.35 -7.47 11.75
C ILE A 9 17.57 -8.55 10.69
N LYS A 10 18.77 -8.60 10.11
CA LYS A 10 19.23 -9.70 9.26
C LYS A 10 20.57 -10.19 9.78
N ASN A 11 20.77 -11.50 9.83
CA ASN A 11 22.02 -12.11 10.32
C ASN A 11 22.47 -11.56 11.70
N ARG A 12 21.51 -11.26 12.59
CA ARG A 12 21.74 -10.64 13.92
C ARG A 12 22.36 -9.24 13.89
N GLN A 13 22.34 -8.56 12.75
CA GLN A 13 22.77 -7.18 12.57
C GLN A 13 21.57 -6.28 12.25
N PHE A 14 21.65 -5.02 12.66
CA PHE A 14 20.68 -4.01 12.26
C PHE A 14 20.99 -3.52 10.84
N GLU A 15 20.00 -3.63 9.96
CA GLU A 15 20.04 -3.07 8.61
C GLU A 15 18.99 -1.96 8.49
N PRO A 16 19.34 -0.77 7.99
CA PRO A 16 18.35 0.27 7.73
C PRO A 16 17.36 -0.23 6.67
N THR A 17 16.09 0.10 6.85
CA THR A 17 15.12 -0.09 5.77
C THR A 17 15.11 1.15 4.88
N ARG A 18 14.65 1.00 3.63
CA ARG A 18 14.40 2.13 2.73
C ARG A 18 13.54 3.22 3.39
N LEU A 19 12.58 2.83 4.23
CA LEU A 19 11.73 3.78 4.95
C LEU A 19 12.52 4.53 6.02
N GLY A 20 13.39 3.83 6.75
CA GLY A 20 14.32 4.47 7.67
C GLY A 20 15.24 5.46 6.97
N GLU A 21 15.86 5.07 5.84
CA GLU A 21 16.75 5.93 5.04
C GLU A 21 16.03 7.20 4.57
N VAL A 22 14.86 7.08 3.95
CA VAL A 22 14.11 8.25 3.46
C VAL A 22 13.71 9.17 4.60
N ILE A 23 13.33 8.64 5.76
CA ILE A 23 13.01 9.45 6.93
C ILE A 23 14.26 10.21 7.40
N VAL A 24 15.39 9.52 7.53
CA VAL A 24 16.66 10.13 7.95
C VAL A 24 17.08 11.21 6.95
N ASP A 25 17.11 10.92 5.65
CA ASP A 25 17.43 11.90 4.60
C ASP A 25 16.47 13.10 4.58
N THR A 26 15.23 12.90 5.03
CA THR A 26 14.22 13.96 5.09
C THR A 26 14.39 14.83 6.32
N LEU A 27 14.85 14.29 7.45
CA LEU A 27 14.91 15.00 8.73
C LEU A 27 16.29 15.56 9.05
N VAL A 28 17.36 14.88 8.64
CA VAL A 28 18.75 15.31 8.87
C VAL A 28 19.00 16.64 8.16
N ASN A 29 19.76 17.53 8.81
CA ASN A 29 20.00 18.92 8.40
C ASN A 29 18.75 19.83 8.32
N ARG A 30 17.56 19.35 8.69
CA ARG A 30 16.32 20.14 8.72
C ARG A 30 15.77 20.36 10.11
N PHE A 31 15.99 19.39 11.00
CA PHE A 31 15.59 19.48 12.40
C PHE A 31 16.81 19.30 13.29
N ALA A 32 17.05 20.24 14.20
CA ALA A 32 18.18 20.21 15.12
C ALA A 32 18.13 18.99 16.04
N ILE A 33 16.95 18.43 16.31
CA ILE A 33 16.77 17.21 17.10
C ILE A 33 17.49 15.98 16.53
N MET A 34 17.83 16.01 15.24
CA MET A 34 18.60 14.93 14.61
C MET A 34 20.10 14.99 14.92
N GLU A 35 20.59 16.13 15.43
CA GLU A 35 21.99 16.33 15.80
C GLU A 35 22.28 15.75 17.21
N THR A 36 23.39 15.02 17.34
CA THR A 36 23.76 14.40 18.63
C THR A 36 23.95 15.44 19.73
N LYS A 37 24.55 16.58 19.39
CA LYS A 37 24.81 17.68 20.34
C LYS A 37 23.52 18.20 20.95
N TYR A 38 22.48 18.38 20.14
CA TYR A 38 21.17 18.83 20.61
C TYR A 38 20.60 17.90 21.68
N THR A 39 20.63 16.59 21.45
CA THR A 39 20.15 15.61 22.42
C THR A 39 20.96 15.63 23.72
N SER A 40 22.28 15.81 23.64
CA SER A 40 23.13 15.90 24.84
C SER A 40 22.85 17.17 25.66
N GLU A 41 22.59 18.31 25.01
CA GLU A 41 22.23 19.56 25.68
C GLU A 41 20.86 19.49 26.34
N MET A 42 19.91 18.78 25.71
CA MET A 42 18.58 18.53 26.28
C MET A 42 18.67 17.74 27.59
N GLU A 43 19.42 16.64 27.62
CA GLU A 43 19.63 15.85 28.84
C GLU A 43 20.26 16.69 29.95
N ALA A 44 21.26 17.53 29.63
CA ALA A 44 21.88 18.42 30.61
C ALA A 44 20.89 19.45 31.21
N LYS A 45 19.96 19.97 30.39
CA LYS A 45 18.89 20.85 30.88
C LYS A 45 17.87 20.11 31.74
N LEU A 46 17.53 18.86 31.39
CA LEU A 46 16.66 18.02 32.22
C LEU A 46 17.28 17.73 33.58
N ASP A 47 18.59 17.47 33.64
CA ASP A 47 19.33 17.36 34.90
C ASP A 47 19.33 18.66 35.71
N ALA A 48 19.45 19.82 35.04
CA ALA A 48 19.36 21.12 35.69
C ALA A 48 17.98 21.36 36.31
N VAL A 49 16.90 20.90 35.66
CA VAL A 49 15.54 20.93 36.21
C VAL A 49 15.44 20.03 37.44
N ALA A 50 15.97 18.81 37.37
CA ALA A 50 15.99 17.90 38.52
C ALA A 50 16.76 18.47 39.73
N GLN A 51 17.78 19.29 39.48
CA GLN A 51 18.58 19.98 40.50
C GLN A 51 17.96 21.31 40.96
N GLY A 52 16.81 21.72 40.41
CA GLY A 52 16.16 22.99 40.73
C GLY A 52 16.89 24.24 40.22
N LYS A 53 17.82 24.07 39.27
CA LYS A 53 18.57 25.18 38.63
C LYS A 53 17.81 25.82 37.47
N MET A 54 16.84 25.13 36.91
CA MET A 54 15.94 25.60 35.84
C MET A 54 14.53 25.09 36.12
N THR A 55 13.53 25.72 35.53
CA THR A 55 12.16 25.23 35.57
C THR A 55 11.83 24.40 34.33
N TYR A 56 10.94 23.42 34.49
CA TYR A 56 10.44 22.60 33.37
C TYR A 56 9.84 23.46 32.26
N LEU A 57 9.09 24.50 32.62
CA LEU A 57 8.42 25.37 31.64
C LEU A 57 9.43 26.15 30.79
N GLU A 58 10.52 26.65 31.38
CA GLU A 58 11.58 27.34 30.62
C GLU A 58 12.21 26.41 29.59
N VAL A 59 12.53 25.18 29.97
CA VAL A 59 13.15 24.20 29.08
C VAL A 59 12.21 23.82 27.94
N VAL A 60 10.96 23.49 28.25
CA VAL A 60 9.98 23.08 27.22
C VAL A 60 9.64 24.23 26.29
N SER A 61 9.43 25.44 26.81
CA SER A 61 9.08 26.60 25.98
C SER A 61 10.19 26.94 24.99
N GLN A 62 11.46 26.76 25.37
CA GLN A 62 12.56 26.93 24.44
C GLN A 62 12.46 25.95 23.26
N TYR A 63 12.32 24.66 23.54
CA TYR A 63 12.29 23.62 22.50
C TYR A 63 11.04 23.68 21.62
N ASP A 64 9.90 24.04 22.21
CA ASP A 64 8.64 24.22 21.49
C ASP A 64 8.76 25.35 20.45
N ASN A 65 9.32 26.49 20.85
CA ASN A 65 9.56 27.63 19.94
C ASN A 65 10.55 27.27 18.82
N GLU A 66 11.64 26.57 19.15
CA GLU A 66 12.62 26.12 18.15
C GLU A 66 11.97 25.16 17.12
N LEU A 67 11.18 24.19 17.61
CA LEU A 67 10.48 23.23 16.76
C LEU A 67 9.45 23.91 15.85
N ASP A 68 8.70 24.90 16.34
CA ASP A 68 7.73 25.63 15.54
C ASP A 68 8.38 26.36 14.36
N ILE A 69 9.58 26.94 14.57
CA ILE A 69 10.36 27.56 13.51
C ILE A 69 10.79 26.51 12.47
N GLU A 70 11.32 25.37 12.92
CA GLU A 70 11.74 24.27 12.03
C GLU A 70 10.57 23.70 11.22
N LEU A 71 9.41 23.52 11.86
CA LEU A 71 8.19 23.04 11.20
C LEU A 71 7.69 24.01 10.14
N ASN A 72 7.75 25.32 10.39
CA ASN A 72 7.34 26.31 9.41
C ASN A 72 8.26 26.33 8.19
N HIS A 73 9.58 26.23 8.37
CA HIS A 73 10.51 26.07 7.24
C HIS A 73 10.30 24.75 6.49
N PHE A 74 9.91 23.68 7.20
CA PHE A 74 9.73 22.37 6.59
C PHE A 74 8.46 22.28 5.72
N LYS A 75 7.40 23.03 6.02
CA LYS A 75 6.15 23.04 5.23
C LYS A 75 6.36 23.45 3.77
N ASP A 76 7.35 24.30 3.51
CA ASP A 76 7.69 24.78 2.16
C ASP A 76 8.62 23.80 1.41
N ALA A 77 9.19 22.82 2.10
CA ALA A 77 10.05 21.82 1.50
C ALA A 77 9.23 20.72 0.80
N SER A 78 9.42 20.58 -0.51
CA SER A 78 8.86 19.46 -1.26
C SER A 78 9.50 18.13 -0.82
N ILE A 79 8.80 17.37 0.01
CA ILE A 79 9.22 16.02 0.40
C ILE A 79 8.99 15.08 -0.79
N LYS A 80 10.05 14.40 -1.25
CA LYS A 80 9.91 13.36 -2.26
C LYS A 80 8.97 12.27 -1.71
N PRO A 81 7.84 11.97 -2.38
CA PRO A 81 6.91 10.97 -1.87
C PRO A 81 7.62 9.62 -1.74
N PHE A 82 7.44 8.98 -0.59
CA PHE A 82 7.96 7.65 -0.32
C PHE A 82 7.34 6.65 -1.32
N GLY A 83 8.11 6.31 -2.35
CA GLY A 83 7.80 5.32 -3.37
C GLY A 83 9.10 4.74 -3.88
N ASN A 84 9.11 3.46 -4.25
CA ASN A 84 10.31 2.80 -4.78
C ASN A 84 10.84 3.56 -6.02
N ASP A 85 12.16 3.79 -6.11
CA ASP A 85 12.82 4.34 -7.33
C ASP A 85 12.65 3.39 -8.51
N LYS A 86 12.34 2.12 -8.22
CA LYS A 86 11.83 1.19 -9.21
C LYS A 86 10.52 1.74 -9.74
N THR A 87 10.60 2.36 -10.90
CA THR A 87 9.45 2.71 -11.73
C THR A 87 9.39 1.77 -12.91
N TYR A 88 8.19 1.37 -13.31
CA TYR A 88 7.98 0.57 -14.51
C TYR A 88 7.28 1.41 -15.58
N PRO A 89 7.49 1.13 -16.87
CA PRO A 89 6.72 1.78 -17.92
C PRO A 89 5.23 1.46 -17.77
N CYS A 90 4.36 2.45 -17.99
CA CYS A 90 2.93 2.22 -17.99
C CYS A 90 2.52 1.46 -19.27
N SER A 91 1.71 0.41 -19.12
CA SER A 91 1.19 -0.34 -20.27
C SER A 91 0.02 0.35 -20.99
N LYS A 92 -0.46 1.49 -20.48
CA LYS A 92 -1.64 2.22 -21.01
C LYS A 92 -1.33 3.60 -21.58
N CYS A 93 -0.15 4.15 -21.30
CA CYS A 93 0.27 5.44 -21.87
C CYS A 93 1.78 5.44 -22.07
N GLU A 94 2.24 6.16 -23.09
CA GLU A 94 3.64 6.14 -23.52
C GLU A 94 4.55 6.89 -22.55
N ASP A 95 4.08 8.01 -21.99
CA ASP A 95 4.91 8.89 -21.13
C ASP A 95 4.77 8.61 -19.61
N GLY A 96 3.97 7.62 -19.24
CA GLY A 96 3.64 7.37 -17.84
C GLY A 96 4.57 6.35 -17.19
N LYS A 97 4.93 6.61 -15.92
CA LYS A 97 5.68 5.66 -15.10
C LYS A 97 4.81 5.17 -13.95
N LEU A 98 4.80 3.86 -13.73
CA LEU A 98 4.15 3.24 -12.59
C LEU A 98 4.97 3.50 -11.34
N GLN A 99 4.33 4.10 -10.35
CA GLN A 99 4.87 4.42 -9.03
C GLN A 99 4.15 3.59 -7.98
N ARG A 100 4.92 3.06 -7.02
CA ARG A 100 4.37 2.33 -5.88
C ARG A 100 3.77 3.31 -4.87
N LYS A 101 2.49 3.18 -4.57
CA LYS A 101 1.73 3.99 -3.61
C LYS A 101 1.12 3.10 -2.52
N LYS A 102 0.90 3.66 -1.33
CA LYS A 102 0.24 2.98 -0.21
C LYS A 102 -1.24 3.35 -0.20
N GLY A 103 -2.13 2.37 -0.29
CA GLY A 103 -3.58 2.53 -0.21
C GLY A 103 -4.17 1.86 1.03
N LYS A 104 -5.51 1.92 1.15
CA LYS A 104 -6.25 1.32 2.28
C LYS A 104 -6.05 -0.20 2.42
N PHE A 105 -5.82 -0.90 1.30
CA PHE A 105 -5.69 -2.36 1.24
C PHE A 105 -4.24 -2.84 1.11
N GLY A 106 -3.27 -1.96 1.32
CA GLY A 106 -1.85 -2.25 1.12
C GLY A 106 -1.23 -1.46 -0.03
N TYR A 107 -0.03 -1.85 -0.43
CA TYR A 107 0.68 -1.20 -1.52
C TYR A 107 0.09 -1.57 -2.89
N PHE A 108 0.16 -0.64 -3.83
CA PHE A 108 -0.25 -0.83 -5.21
C PHE A 108 0.61 0.04 -6.13
N TRP A 109 0.59 -0.23 -7.43
CA TRP A 109 1.30 0.53 -8.45
C TRP A 109 0.31 1.36 -9.24
N SER A 110 0.57 2.66 -9.40
CA SER A 110 -0.28 3.58 -10.17
C SER A 110 0.54 4.40 -11.15
N CYS A 111 -0.03 4.71 -12.32
CA CYS A 111 0.61 5.61 -13.28
C CYS A 111 0.81 7.02 -12.70
N SER A 112 1.94 7.65 -13.00
CA SER A 112 2.21 9.07 -12.73
C SER A 112 1.16 9.99 -13.36
N ASN A 113 0.68 9.62 -14.55
CA ASN A 113 -0.32 10.38 -15.31
C ASN A 113 -1.77 9.98 -14.95
N TYR A 114 -2.00 9.45 -13.75
CA TYR A 114 -3.33 9.02 -13.32
C TYR A 114 -4.35 10.17 -13.33
N GLU A 115 -3.93 11.37 -12.90
CA GLU A 115 -4.77 12.58 -12.92
C GLU A 115 -5.04 13.07 -14.34
N ASN A 116 -4.11 12.84 -15.27
CA ASN A 116 -4.25 13.14 -16.70
C ASN A 116 -5.04 12.05 -17.47
N GLY A 117 -5.80 11.19 -16.76
CA GLY A 117 -6.71 10.21 -17.34
C GLY A 117 -6.16 8.78 -17.45
N CYS A 118 -4.90 8.53 -17.12
CA CYS A 118 -4.32 7.18 -17.21
C CYS A 118 -4.71 6.29 -16.02
N LYS A 119 -5.81 5.54 -16.15
CA LYS A 119 -6.29 4.57 -15.13
C LYS A 119 -5.54 3.23 -15.21
N CYS A 120 -4.22 3.26 -15.09
CA CYS A 120 -3.38 2.07 -14.96
C CYS A 120 -3.06 1.82 -13.50
N LEU A 121 -3.50 0.68 -12.98
CA LEU A 121 -3.30 0.24 -11.60
C LEU A 121 -2.85 -1.22 -11.64
N HIS A 122 -1.88 -1.58 -10.79
CA HIS A 122 -1.46 -2.96 -10.56
C HIS A 122 -1.37 -3.22 -9.07
N PHE A 123 -1.58 -4.46 -8.63
CA PHE A 123 -1.34 -4.81 -7.23
C PHE A 123 0.16 -4.93 -6.97
N ASP A 124 0.56 -4.66 -5.74
CA ASP A 124 1.93 -4.87 -5.32
C ASP A 124 2.15 -6.33 -4.91
N ASN A 125 3.16 -6.97 -5.49
CA ASN A 125 3.64 -8.27 -5.06
C ASN A 125 5.04 -8.09 -4.43
N ASN A 126 5.08 -7.80 -3.13
CA ASN A 126 6.32 -7.59 -2.38
C ASN A 126 7.29 -6.57 -3.02
N GLY A 127 6.78 -5.47 -3.58
CA GLY A 127 7.59 -4.45 -4.24
C GLY A 127 7.86 -4.69 -5.72
N GLU A 128 7.19 -5.68 -6.34
CA GLU A 128 7.13 -5.87 -7.79
C GLU A 128 5.70 -5.68 -8.33
N ILE A 129 5.59 -5.46 -9.64
CA ILE A 129 4.29 -5.36 -10.30
C ILE A 129 3.66 -6.75 -10.35
N GLY A 130 2.55 -6.89 -9.63
CA GLY A 130 1.64 -7.99 -9.81
C GLY A 130 0.80 -7.80 -11.07
N GLU A 131 0.84 -8.76 -11.98
CA GLU A 131 -0.09 -8.81 -13.09
C GLU A 131 -1.50 -9.05 -12.57
N ILE A 132 -2.39 -8.07 -12.69
CA ILE A 132 -3.83 -8.32 -12.61
C ILE A 132 -4.12 -9.32 -13.73
N LYS A 133 -4.31 -10.60 -13.38
CA LYS A 133 -4.73 -11.62 -14.34
C LYS A 133 -5.96 -11.04 -15.03
N LYS A 134 -5.82 -10.73 -16.33
CA LYS A 134 -6.94 -10.31 -17.17
C LYS A 134 -8.09 -11.27 -16.87
N GLU A 135 -9.25 -10.72 -16.51
CA GLU A 135 -10.46 -11.52 -16.34
C GLU A 135 -10.55 -12.42 -17.57
N GLN A 136 -10.50 -13.74 -17.34
CA GLN A 136 -10.56 -14.69 -18.44
C GLN A 136 -11.83 -14.38 -19.24
N PRO A 137 -11.77 -14.47 -20.59
CA PRO A 137 -12.92 -14.23 -21.43
C PRO A 137 -14.10 -15.01 -20.87
N VAL A 138 -15.15 -14.28 -20.53
CA VAL A 138 -16.33 -14.83 -19.89
C VAL A 138 -16.98 -15.75 -20.91
N ASP A 139 -16.89 -17.06 -20.67
CA ASP A 139 -17.51 -18.06 -21.53
C ASP A 139 -19.05 -17.92 -21.42
N THR A 140 -19.66 -17.30 -22.42
CA THR A 140 -21.12 -17.08 -22.52
C THR A 140 -21.83 -18.24 -23.23
N THR A 141 -21.12 -19.32 -23.56
CA THR A 141 -21.65 -20.46 -24.34
C THR A 141 -22.86 -21.12 -23.66
N TYR A 142 -22.91 -21.10 -22.32
CA TYR A 142 -23.97 -21.76 -21.56
C TYR A 142 -24.93 -20.74 -20.94
N GLY A 143 -26.12 -20.59 -21.53
CA GLY A 143 -27.22 -19.83 -20.94
C GLY A 143 -27.71 -20.45 -19.63
N CYS A 144 -28.11 -19.61 -18.67
CA CYS A 144 -28.69 -20.07 -17.41
C CYS A 144 -30.12 -20.58 -17.65
N PRO A 145 -30.40 -21.87 -17.39
CA PRO A 145 -31.73 -22.44 -17.62
C PRO A 145 -32.79 -21.93 -16.62
N SER A 146 -32.37 -21.34 -15.49
CA SER A 146 -33.28 -20.85 -14.46
C SER A 146 -33.77 -19.42 -14.68
N CYS A 147 -32.91 -18.51 -15.15
CA CYS A 147 -33.31 -17.12 -15.35
C CYS A 147 -33.44 -16.72 -16.82
N LYS A 148 -32.92 -17.52 -17.76
CA LYS A 148 -32.87 -17.27 -19.22
C LYS A 148 -32.19 -15.95 -19.66
N ASN A 149 -31.93 -15.03 -18.75
CA ASN A 149 -31.32 -13.71 -18.95
C ASN A 149 -29.83 -13.66 -18.55
N GLY A 150 -29.32 -14.73 -17.94
CA GLY A 150 -27.93 -14.85 -17.49
C GLY A 150 -27.21 -16.02 -18.14
N TYR A 151 -25.90 -16.12 -17.94
CA TYR A 151 -25.06 -17.21 -18.43
C TYR A 151 -24.33 -17.88 -17.25
N LEU A 152 -23.84 -19.09 -17.47
CA LEU A 152 -23.13 -19.88 -16.45
C LEU A 152 -21.64 -19.56 -16.44
N GLN A 153 -21.12 -19.18 -15.28
CA GLN A 153 -19.70 -18.91 -15.06
C GLN A 153 -19.05 -20.09 -14.31
N ARG A 154 -17.97 -20.63 -14.88
CA ARG A 154 -17.17 -21.68 -14.24
C ARG A 154 -16.34 -21.11 -13.09
N LYS A 155 -16.49 -21.68 -11.89
CA LYS A 155 -15.86 -21.23 -10.65
C LYS A 155 -15.20 -22.41 -9.93
N LYS A 156 -14.09 -22.15 -9.24
CA LYS A 156 -13.39 -23.14 -8.41
C LYS A 156 -13.82 -22.98 -6.96
N SER A 157 -14.26 -24.06 -6.33
CA SER A 157 -14.58 -24.09 -4.90
C SER A 157 -13.30 -24.06 -4.05
N LYS A 158 -13.42 -23.65 -2.77
CA LYS A 158 -12.32 -23.71 -1.79
C LYS A 158 -11.71 -25.11 -1.66
N LYS A 159 -12.51 -26.15 -1.89
CA LYS A 159 -12.08 -27.57 -1.90
C LYS A 159 -11.53 -28.06 -3.25
N GLY A 160 -11.24 -27.15 -4.19
CA GLY A 160 -10.65 -27.46 -5.49
C GLY A 160 -11.62 -27.97 -6.57
N LYS A 161 -12.86 -28.33 -6.22
CA LYS A 161 -13.90 -28.79 -7.17
C LYS A 161 -14.43 -27.64 -8.03
N TRP A 162 -14.64 -27.89 -9.32
CA TRP A 162 -15.22 -26.93 -10.26
C TRP A 162 -16.76 -27.00 -10.23
N TRP A 163 -17.41 -25.84 -10.39
CA TRP A 163 -18.86 -25.70 -10.45
C TRP A 163 -19.23 -24.51 -11.34
N TRP A 164 -20.47 -24.48 -11.79
CA TRP A 164 -21.01 -23.45 -12.66
C TRP A 164 -22.08 -22.66 -11.92
N GLY A 165 -22.02 -21.33 -11.94
CA GLY A 165 -23.00 -20.46 -11.28
C GLY A 165 -23.48 -19.35 -12.20
N CYS A 166 -24.74 -18.94 -12.05
CA CYS A 166 -25.31 -17.87 -12.86
C CYS A 166 -24.57 -16.52 -12.67
N SER A 167 -24.36 -15.77 -13.75
CA SER A 167 -23.86 -14.40 -13.75
C SER A 167 -24.79 -13.45 -12.97
N GLU A 168 -26.10 -13.70 -13.03
CA GLU A 168 -27.16 -12.92 -12.40
C GLU A 168 -27.40 -13.29 -10.93
N PHE A 169 -26.42 -13.89 -10.25
CA PHE A 169 -26.55 -14.23 -8.83
C PHE A 169 -26.84 -13.00 -7.95
N LYS A 170 -26.24 -11.86 -8.27
CA LYS A 170 -26.51 -10.58 -7.58
C LYS A 170 -27.93 -10.06 -7.82
N ASN A 171 -28.52 -10.40 -8.96
CA ASN A 171 -29.89 -10.04 -9.34
C ASN A 171 -30.92 -11.11 -8.91
N GLY A 172 -30.52 -12.03 -8.04
CA GLY A 172 -31.40 -13.01 -7.39
C GLY A 172 -31.35 -14.43 -7.96
N CYS A 173 -30.61 -14.69 -9.04
CA CYS A 173 -30.55 -16.02 -9.64
C CYS A 173 -29.58 -16.97 -8.89
N LYS A 174 -30.11 -17.90 -8.10
CA LYS A 174 -29.30 -18.86 -7.31
C LYS A 174 -28.96 -20.16 -8.03
N TYR A 175 -29.07 -20.20 -9.37
CA TYR A 175 -28.81 -21.42 -10.13
C TYR A 175 -27.32 -21.80 -10.09
N MET A 176 -27.06 -23.06 -9.73
CA MET A 176 -25.74 -23.66 -9.71
C MET A 176 -25.80 -25.11 -10.20
N THR A 177 -24.78 -25.55 -10.93
CA THR A 177 -24.60 -26.95 -11.34
C THR A 177 -23.13 -27.37 -11.23
N TYR A 178 -22.87 -28.67 -11.24
CA TYR A 178 -21.51 -29.20 -11.16
C TYR A 178 -20.84 -29.20 -12.54
N ASP A 179 -19.51 -29.15 -12.52
CA ASP A 179 -18.67 -29.29 -13.72
C ASP A 179 -18.42 -30.77 -14.04
N LYS A 180 -18.69 -31.19 -15.27
CA LYS A 180 -18.27 -32.49 -15.82
C LYS A 180 -17.39 -32.22 -17.04
N ALA A 181 -16.08 -32.49 -16.91
CA ALA A 181 -15.09 -32.30 -17.98
C ALA A 181 -15.11 -30.90 -18.64
N GLY A 182 -15.37 -29.84 -17.86
CA GLY A 182 -15.44 -28.47 -18.40
C GLY A 182 -16.79 -28.07 -18.99
N GLN A 183 -17.87 -28.83 -18.74
CA GLN A 183 -19.23 -28.50 -19.15
C GLN A 183 -20.21 -28.55 -17.95
N PRO A 184 -21.24 -27.69 -17.92
CA PRO A 184 -22.29 -27.75 -16.90
C PRO A 184 -23.16 -29.00 -17.08
N ILE A 185 -23.44 -29.72 -15.99
CA ILE A 185 -24.38 -30.85 -16.04
C ILE A 185 -25.80 -30.30 -16.15
N ASN A 186 -26.46 -30.53 -17.28
CA ASN A 186 -27.89 -30.27 -17.43
C ASN A 186 -28.67 -31.26 -16.57
N LYS A 187 -29.55 -30.78 -15.69
CA LYS A 187 -30.39 -31.60 -14.80
C LYS A 187 -31.51 -32.37 -15.53
N THR A 188 -31.50 -32.44 -16.86
CA THR A 188 -32.59 -33.00 -17.66
C THR A 188 -32.45 -34.50 -17.99
N GLU A 189 -31.40 -35.17 -17.49
CA GLU A 189 -31.24 -36.63 -17.63
C GLU A 189 -30.94 -37.26 -16.27
N ILE A 190 -32.00 -37.49 -15.49
CA ILE A 190 -32.12 -38.58 -14.51
C ILE A 190 -33.51 -39.17 -14.70
#